data_AF-F9P860-F1
#
_entry.id   AF-F9P860-F1
#
_cell.length_a   1.000
_cell.length_b   1.000
_cell.length_c   1.000
_cell.angle_alpha   90.00
_cell.angle_beta   90.00
_cell.angle_gamma   90.00
#
_symmetry.space_group_name_H-M   'P 1'
#
loop_
_entity.id
_entity.type
_entity.pdbx_description
1 polymer ?
#
loop_
_entity_poly.entity_id
_entity_poly.type
_entity_poly.pdbx_seq_one_letter_code
_entity_poly.pdbx_strand_id
1 'polypeptide(L)'
;MLPEKLSPSQRLNNNLEAISMLNRIERGERDLDINAQEVLSKYVGWGGLADIFDESKKGQWEVARNFLKENLTQVEYEAARESTLTAFYTPKTVIDGVYRTLSDMGFKSGNILEPSMGIGNFIGNIPDEMKKLKFYGVELDSVSGRIGKLLYPESDIQIKGFEETSFSNNFFDAVIGNVPFGEYRVNDREYNKNNFLIHDYFFAKSIDKVRNGGIIAFITSSGTMDKRMKVSDDTLQQGRSF
;
A
#
# COMPACT_ATOMS: atom_id res chain seq x y z
N MET A 1 15.59 -14.22 -9.52
CA MET A 1 15.97 -13.66 -8.21
C MET A 1 15.94 -12.15 -8.34
N LEU A 2 15.03 -11.47 -7.63
CA LEU A 2 15.12 -10.00 -7.48
C LEU A 2 16.31 -9.72 -6.54
N PRO A 3 17.20 -8.78 -6.86
CA PRO A 3 18.39 -8.53 -6.05
C PRO A 3 18.03 -8.06 -4.64
N GLU A 4 18.92 -8.37 -3.69
CA GLU A 4 19.05 -7.70 -2.40
C GLU A 4 18.93 -6.17 -2.59
N LYS A 5 17.97 -5.57 -1.89
CA LYS A 5 17.71 -4.14 -1.67
C LYS A 5 18.26 -3.17 -2.75
N LEU A 6 17.38 -2.71 -3.64
CA LEU A 6 17.69 -1.67 -4.64
C LEU A 6 18.33 -0.42 -4.01
N SER A 7 19.41 0.08 -4.63
CA SER A 7 20.04 1.34 -4.23
C SER A 7 19.09 2.54 -4.44
N PRO A 8 19.28 3.68 -3.74
CA PRO A 8 18.50 4.89 -3.98
C PRO A 8 18.47 5.32 -5.45
N SER A 9 19.60 5.26 -6.16
CA SER A 9 19.68 5.61 -7.59
C SER A 9 18.90 4.65 -8.49
N GLN A 10 18.92 3.34 -8.21
CA GLN A 10 18.12 2.37 -8.98
C GLN A 10 16.63 2.58 -8.76
N ARG A 11 16.21 2.81 -7.52
CA ARG A 11 14.80 3.11 -7.19
C ARG A 11 14.32 4.39 -7.86
N LEU A 12 15.17 5.43 -7.85
CA LEU A 12 14.90 6.67 -8.55
C LEU A 12 14.69 6.41 -10.05
N ASN A 13 15.65 5.76 -10.72
CA ASN A 13 15.54 5.49 -12.15
C ASN A 13 14.29 4.67 -12.50
N ASN A 14 14.00 3.61 -11.74
CA ASN A 14 12.80 2.81 -11.93
C ASN A 14 11.52 3.66 -11.84
N ASN A 15 11.44 4.58 -10.87
CA ASN A 15 10.27 5.46 -10.73
C ASN A 15 10.15 6.42 -11.91
N LEU A 16 11.25 7.04 -12.36
CA LEU A 16 11.22 7.96 -13.50
C LEU A 16 10.80 7.23 -14.79
N GLU A 17 11.33 6.03 -15.02
CA GLU A 17 10.97 5.19 -16.17
C GLU A 17 9.49 4.78 -16.13
N ALA A 18 8.99 4.36 -14.97
CA ALA A 18 7.59 3.99 -14.80
C ALA A 18 6.63 5.17 -15.01
N ILE A 19 6.96 6.36 -14.50
CA ILE A 19 6.15 7.59 -14.74
C ILE A 19 6.16 7.96 -16.22
N SER A 20 7.32 7.91 -16.87
CA SER A 20 7.41 8.15 -18.32
C SER A 20 6.56 7.15 -19.11
N MET A 21 6.64 5.86 -18.77
CA MET A 21 5.85 4.81 -19.40
C MET A 21 4.35 5.01 -19.19
N LEU A 22 3.92 5.28 -17.95
CA LEU A 22 2.54 5.58 -17.59
C LEU A 22 1.98 6.72 -18.46
N ASN A 23 2.67 7.86 -18.48
CA ASN A 23 2.24 9.04 -19.23
C ASN A 23 2.11 8.76 -20.73
N ARG A 24 3.02 7.97 -21.31
CA ARG A 24 2.96 7.58 -22.72
C ARG A 24 1.78 6.66 -23.03
N ILE A 25 1.49 5.71 -22.14
CA ILE A 25 0.34 4.81 -22.29
C ILE A 25 -0.96 5.61 -22.23
N GLU A 26 -1.08 6.51 -21.26
CA GLU A 26 -2.30 7.33 -21.09
C GLU A 26 -2.52 8.33 -22.23
N ARG A 27 -1.45 8.80 -22.87
CA ARG A 27 -1.53 9.62 -24.09
C ARG A 27 -1.80 8.81 -25.36
N GLY A 28 -1.83 7.47 -25.28
CA GLY A 28 -1.98 6.59 -26.43
C GLY A 28 -0.73 6.52 -27.33
N GLU A 29 0.42 6.99 -26.84
CA GLU A 29 1.70 6.94 -27.55
C GLU A 29 2.38 5.56 -27.42
N ARG A 30 1.86 4.71 -26.52
CA ARG A 30 2.39 3.37 -26.24
C ARG A 30 1.29 2.42 -25.81
N ASP A 31 1.27 1.22 -26.39
CA ASP A 31 0.38 0.15 -25.92
C ASP A 31 0.89 -0.49 -24.62
N LEU A 32 -0.05 -0.97 -23.81
CA LEU A 32 0.23 -1.80 -22.64
C LEU A 32 0.62 -3.23 -23.09
N ASP A 33 1.89 -3.42 -23.40
CA ASP A 33 2.47 -4.74 -23.67
C ASP A 33 3.33 -5.26 -22.50
N ILE A 34 3.92 -6.45 -22.67
CA ILE A 34 4.71 -7.09 -21.61
C ILE A 34 5.91 -6.25 -21.14
N ASN A 35 6.54 -5.49 -22.06
CA ASN A 35 7.66 -4.63 -21.72
C ASN A 35 7.18 -3.41 -20.92
N ALA A 36 6.05 -2.82 -21.31
CA ALA A 36 5.41 -1.75 -20.56
C ALA A 36 5.04 -2.22 -19.14
N GLN A 37 4.42 -3.40 -19.02
CA GLN A 37 4.08 -4.00 -17.73
C GLN A 37 5.32 -4.24 -16.86
N GLU A 38 6.42 -4.74 -17.43
CA GLU A 38 7.67 -4.93 -16.68
C GLU A 38 8.21 -3.60 -16.13
N VAL A 39 8.22 -2.53 -16.94
CA VAL A 39 8.67 -1.20 -16.52
C VAL A 39 7.78 -0.65 -15.40
N LEU A 40 6.46 -0.74 -15.58
CA LEU A 40 5.47 -0.28 -14.59
C LEU A 40 5.61 -1.03 -13.26
N SER A 41 5.83 -2.36 -13.30
CA SER A 41 6.00 -3.20 -12.11
C SER A 41 7.22 -2.87 -11.25
N LYS A 42 8.18 -2.09 -11.79
CA LYS A 42 9.41 -1.69 -11.09
C LYS A 42 9.24 -0.42 -10.26
N TYR A 43 8.10 0.27 -10.34
CA TYR A 43 7.83 1.44 -9.50
C TYR A 43 7.77 1.04 -8.02
N VAL A 44 8.51 1.76 -7.18
CA VAL A 44 8.66 1.45 -5.75
C VAL A 44 8.22 2.58 -4.81
N GLY A 45 7.71 3.68 -5.37
CA GLY A 45 7.35 4.87 -4.60
C GLY A 45 8.56 5.62 -4.04
N TRP A 46 8.31 6.58 -3.15
CA TRP A 46 9.28 7.61 -2.78
C TRP A 46 9.99 7.38 -1.44
N GLY A 47 9.69 6.28 -0.75
CA GLY A 47 10.26 5.94 0.56
C GLY A 47 11.79 6.00 0.60
N GLY A 48 12.34 6.94 1.37
CA GLY A 48 13.78 7.16 1.51
C GLY A 48 14.44 7.81 0.29
N LEU A 49 13.70 8.53 -0.55
CA LEU A 49 14.20 9.30 -1.69
C LEU A 49 14.06 10.83 -1.48
N ALA A 50 14.04 11.31 -0.24
CA ALA A 50 13.82 12.73 0.08
C ALA A 50 14.81 13.70 -0.60
N ASP A 51 16.04 13.25 -0.88
CA ASP A 51 17.08 14.01 -1.58
C ASP A 51 16.63 14.56 -2.95
N ILE A 52 15.68 13.89 -3.63
CA ILE A 52 15.16 14.43 -4.87
C ILE A 52 14.47 15.77 -4.60
N PHE A 53 13.70 15.92 -3.52
CA PHE A 53 12.93 17.15 -3.24
C PHE A 53 13.74 18.28 -2.58
N ASP A 54 15.05 18.09 -2.36
CA ASP A 54 15.94 19.11 -1.81
C ASP A 54 16.51 20.00 -2.92
N GLU A 55 16.03 21.25 -3.00
CA GLU A 55 16.43 22.22 -4.02
C GLU A 55 17.93 22.58 -4.01
N SER A 56 18.63 22.32 -2.90
CA SER A 56 20.09 22.53 -2.80
C SER A 56 20.89 21.43 -3.50
N LYS A 57 20.32 20.22 -3.68
CA LYS A 57 20.97 19.10 -4.36
C LYS A 57 20.97 19.34 -5.87
N LYS A 58 22.14 19.23 -6.50
CA LYS A 58 22.38 19.47 -7.93
C LYS A 58 22.70 18.17 -8.68
N GLY A 59 22.93 18.29 -9.99
CA GLY A 59 23.28 17.15 -10.84
C GLY A 59 22.09 16.22 -11.05
N GLN A 60 22.26 14.91 -10.82
CA GLN A 60 21.20 13.92 -11.05
C GLN A 60 19.89 14.24 -10.31
N TRP A 61 19.96 14.83 -9.12
CA TRP A 61 18.79 15.17 -8.31
C TRP A 61 17.97 16.32 -8.91
N GLU A 62 18.65 17.34 -9.43
CA GLU A 62 18.02 18.48 -10.10
C GLU A 62 17.37 18.05 -11.43
N VAL A 63 18.05 17.21 -12.21
CA VAL A 63 17.49 16.64 -13.45
C VAL A 63 16.23 15.83 -13.14
N ALA A 64 16.29 14.95 -12.13
CA ALA A 64 15.14 14.16 -11.72
C ALA A 64 13.99 15.04 -11.19
N ARG A 65 14.27 16.08 -10.41
CA ARG A 65 13.24 17.04 -9.97
C ARG A 65 12.54 17.71 -11.13
N ASN A 66 13.29 18.19 -12.10
CA ASN A 66 12.72 18.88 -13.26
C ASN A 66 11.82 17.94 -14.05
N PHE A 67 12.27 16.71 -14.27
CA PHE A 67 11.45 15.66 -14.87
C PHE A 67 10.13 15.49 -14.10
N LEU A 68 10.15 15.41 -12.76
CA LEU A 68 8.92 15.27 -11.97
C LEU A 68 8.00 16.48 -12.10
N LYS A 69 8.54 17.70 -12.06
CA LYS A 69 7.75 18.94 -12.23
C LYS A 69 7.09 19.01 -13.61
N GLU A 70 7.71 18.42 -14.62
CA GLU A 70 7.17 18.37 -16.00
C GLU A 70 6.18 17.24 -16.24
N ASN A 71 6.29 16.12 -15.50
CA ASN A 71 5.54 14.89 -15.76
C ASN A 71 4.48 14.55 -14.73
N LEU A 72 4.46 15.24 -13.58
CA LEU A 72 3.43 15.11 -12.55
C LEU A 72 2.62 16.39 -12.46
N THR A 73 1.35 16.25 -12.06
CA THR A 73 0.57 17.40 -11.61
C THR A 73 1.14 17.95 -10.31
N GLN A 74 0.79 19.19 -9.96
CA GLN A 74 1.23 19.79 -8.69
C GLN A 74 0.83 18.94 -7.47
N VAL A 75 -0.39 18.39 -7.48
CA VAL A 75 -0.91 17.54 -6.41
C VAL A 75 -0.11 16.23 -6.30
N GLU A 76 0.21 15.60 -7.43
CA GLU A 76 1.03 14.38 -7.45
C GLU A 76 2.47 14.63 -7.01
N TYR A 77 3.05 15.78 -7.39
CA TYR A 77 4.37 16.18 -6.95
C TYR A 77 4.43 16.38 -5.43
N GLU A 78 3.42 17.02 -4.86
CA GLU A 78 3.30 17.23 -3.41
C GLU A 78 3.10 15.89 -2.68
N ALA A 79 2.21 15.02 -3.16
CA ALA A 79 2.01 13.68 -2.61
C ALA A 79 3.29 12.82 -2.67
N ALA A 80 4.05 12.90 -3.78
CA ALA A 80 5.33 12.24 -3.92
C ALA A 80 6.36 12.72 -2.88
N ARG A 81 6.37 14.03 -2.58
CA ARG A 81 7.24 14.62 -1.57
C ARG A 81 6.87 14.17 -0.15
N GLU A 82 5.59 14.19 0.19
CA GLU A 82 5.07 13.83 1.51
C GLU A 82 5.26 12.34 1.82
N SER A 83 5.16 11.48 0.80
CA SER A 83 5.29 10.03 0.93
C SER A 83 6.75 9.54 1.12
N THR A 84 7.74 10.43 1.03
CA THR A 84 9.17 10.06 1.18
C THR A 84 9.52 9.41 2.52
N LEU A 85 8.73 9.66 3.56
CA LEU A 85 8.95 9.11 4.90
C LEU A 85 8.13 7.85 5.19
N THR A 86 7.11 7.55 4.39
CA THR A 86 6.06 6.59 4.76
C THR A 86 5.77 5.52 3.69
N ALA A 87 6.05 5.79 2.42
CA ALA A 87 5.75 4.87 1.31
C ALA A 87 6.91 3.90 1.03
N PHE A 88 7.09 2.92 1.91
CA PHE A 88 8.02 1.82 1.69
C PHE A 88 7.33 0.62 1.05
N TYR A 89 7.97 0.02 0.04
CA TYR A 89 7.47 -1.20 -0.58
C TYR A 89 7.57 -2.40 0.38
N THR A 90 6.58 -3.29 0.31
CA THR A 90 6.58 -4.54 1.06
C THR A 90 7.46 -5.58 0.38
N PRO A 91 8.49 -6.14 1.04
CA PRO A 91 9.33 -7.18 0.44
C PRO A 91 8.53 -8.44 0.10
N LYS A 92 8.85 -9.07 -1.04
CA LYS A 92 8.19 -10.31 -1.51
C LYS A 92 8.16 -11.42 -0.45
N THR A 93 9.24 -11.59 0.31
CA THR A 93 9.32 -12.59 1.38
C THR A 93 8.27 -12.39 2.47
N VAL A 94 7.89 -11.14 2.75
CA VAL A 94 6.83 -10.82 3.71
C VAL A 94 5.46 -11.12 3.10
N ILE A 95 5.24 -10.75 1.84
CA ILE A 95 4.00 -11.04 1.09
C ILE A 95 3.77 -12.56 1.00
N ASP A 96 4.79 -13.33 0.64
CA ASP A 96 4.76 -14.79 0.59
C ASP A 96 4.42 -15.39 1.97
N GLY A 97 4.93 -14.78 3.05
CA GLY A 97 4.61 -15.16 4.43
C GLY A 97 3.12 -14.95 4.77
N VAL A 98 2.54 -13.83 4.33
CA VAL A 98 1.10 -13.55 4.50
C VAL A 98 0.27 -14.60 3.75
N TYR A 99 0.54 -14.84 2.47
CA TYR A 99 -0.21 -15.83 1.69
C TYR A 99 -0.05 -17.26 2.22
N ARG A 100 1.14 -17.64 2.67
CA ARG A 100 1.35 -18.95 3.31
C ARG A 100 0.48 -19.10 4.55
N THR A 101 0.45 -18.06 5.41
CA THR A 101 -0.38 -18.06 6.62
C THR A 101 -1.87 -18.19 6.28
N LEU A 102 -2.34 -17.48 5.25
CA LEU A 102 -3.71 -17.63 4.76
C LEU A 102 -4.00 -19.05 4.27
N SER A 103 -3.06 -19.66 3.52
CA SER A 103 -3.20 -21.04 3.03
C SER A 103 -3.27 -22.05 4.18
N ASP A 104 -2.41 -21.89 5.20
CA ASP A 104 -2.39 -22.73 6.41
C ASP A 104 -3.70 -22.63 7.21
N MET A 105 -4.39 -21.48 7.13
CA MET A 105 -5.73 -21.27 7.68
C MET A 105 -6.85 -21.82 6.79
N GLY A 106 -6.52 -22.40 5.63
CA GLY A 106 -7.48 -22.95 4.66
C GLY A 106 -8.12 -21.92 3.72
N PHE A 107 -7.64 -20.67 3.71
CA PHE A 107 -8.18 -19.62 2.85
C PHE A 107 -7.61 -19.72 1.43
N LYS A 108 -8.44 -20.09 0.45
CA LYS A 108 -8.01 -20.31 -0.95
C LYS A 108 -8.86 -19.61 -2.01
N SER A 109 -9.97 -19.01 -1.61
CA SER A 109 -10.92 -18.32 -2.52
C SER A 109 -11.78 -17.34 -1.73
N GLY A 110 -12.29 -16.32 -2.39
CA GLY A 110 -13.12 -15.29 -1.77
C GLY A 110 -12.77 -13.89 -2.27
N ASN A 111 -13.41 -12.89 -1.68
CA ASN A 111 -13.16 -11.48 -1.91
C ASN A 111 -12.06 -10.98 -0.97
N ILE A 112 -11.00 -10.41 -1.50
CA ILE A 112 -9.89 -9.88 -0.72
C ILE A 112 -9.73 -8.37 -0.96
N LEU A 113 -9.62 -7.60 0.13
CA LEU A 113 -9.37 -6.16 0.08
C LEU A 113 -7.92 -5.86 0.46
N GLU A 114 -7.24 -5.04 -0.34
CA GLU A 114 -6.01 -4.34 0.04
C GLU A 114 -6.28 -2.82 0.08
N PRO A 115 -6.40 -2.20 1.26
CA PRO A 115 -6.87 -0.81 1.39
C PRO A 115 -5.77 0.27 1.17
N SER A 116 -4.54 -0.15 0.89
CA SER A 116 -3.38 0.70 0.60
C SER A 116 -2.40 -0.05 -0.32
N MET A 117 -2.86 -0.33 -1.54
CA MET A 117 -2.26 -1.35 -2.41
C MET A 117 -0.96 -0.95 -3.11
N GLY A 118 -0.64 0.35 -3.14
CA GLY A 118 0.41 0.88 -4.00
C GLY A 118 0.14 0.50 -5.46
N ILE A 119 1.13 -0.14 -6.10
CA ILE A 119 0.98 -0.66 -7.46
C ILE A 119 0.38 -2.08 -7.52
N GLY A 120 0.03 -2.71 -6.40
CA GLY A 120 -0.56 -4.05 -6.35
C GLY A 120 0.44 -5.20 -6.14
N ASN A 121 1.44 -5.01 -5.28
CA ASN A 121 2.43 -6.06 -5.02
C ASN A 121 1.81 -7.35 -4.44
N PHE A 122 0.75 -7.24 -3.62
CA PHE A 122 0.07 -8.44 -3.10
C PHE A 122 -0.64 -9.21 -4.21
N ILE A 123 -1.50 -8.55 -4.99
CA ILE A 123 -2.18 -9.21 -6.13
C ILE A 123 -1.19 -9.80 -7.15
N GLY A 124 -0.06 -9.13 -7.41
CA GLY A 124 1.00 -9.64 -8.29
C GLY A 124 1.73 -10.88 -7.78
N ASN A 125 1.56 -11.23 -6.50
CA ASN A 125 2.21 -12.37 -5.85
C ASN A 125 1.20 -13.41 -5.34
N ILE A 126 -0.04 -13.39 -5.82
CA ILE A 126 -1.02 -14.44 -5.49
C ILE A 126 -0.48 -15.82 -5.89
N PRO A 127 -0.44 -16.80 -4.96
CA PRO A 127 -0.03 -18.17 -5.28
C PRO A 127 -0.98 -18.86 -6.25
N ASP A 128 -0.47 -19.83 -7.03
CA ASP A 128 -1.26 -20.58 -8.02
C ASP A 128 -2.51 -21.24 -7.43
N GLU A 129 -2.42 -21.73 -6.20
CA GLU A 129 -3.53 -22.37 -5.47
C GLU A 129 -4.65 -21.40 -5.04
N MET A 130 -4.42 -20.08 -5.15
CA MET A 130 -5.36 -19.01 -4.77
C MET A 130 -5.82 -18.15 -5.94
N LYS A 131 -5.62 -18.59 -7.20
CA LYS A 131 -6.06 -17.85 -8.40
C LYS A 131 -7.56 -17.56 -8.49
N LYS A 132 -8.38 -18.17 -7.64
CA LYS A 132 -9.82 -17.92 -7.53
C LYS A 132 -10.18 -16.74 -6.63
N LEU A 133 -9.19 -16.07 -6.03
CA LEU A 133 -9.41 -14.85 -5.27
C LEU A 133 -9.88 -13.72 -6.19
N LYS A 134 -10.87 -12.95 -5.72
CA LYS A 134 -11.29 -11.70 -6.34
C LYS A 134 -10.68 -10.56 -5.56
N PHE A 135 -9.83 -9.78 -6.22
CA PHE A 135 -9.05 -8.73 -5.58
C PHE A 135 -9.71 -7.37 -5.71
N TYR A 136 -9.73 -6.64 -4.60
CA TYR A 136 -10.21 -5.28 -4.48
C TYR A 136 -9.08 -4.44 -3.89
N GLY A 137 -8.76 -3.34 -4.54
CA GLY A 137 -7.64 -2.49 -4.18
C GLY A 137 -8.09 -1.06 -3.94
N VAL A 138 -7.50 -0.41 -2.95
CA VAL A 138 -7.64 1.03 -2.71
C VAL A 138 -6.25 1.63 -2.63
N GLU A 139 -6.04 2.73 -3.33
CA GLU A 139 -4.79 3.47 -3.28
C GLU A 139 -5.06 4.97 -3.27
N LEU A 140 -4.41 5.69 -2.35
CA LEU A 140 -4.54 7.14 -2.23
C LEU A 140 -3.67 7.85 -3.28
N ASP A 141 -2.45 7.35 -3.51
CA ASP A 141 -1.50 7.93 -4.46
C ASP A 141 -1.96 7.70 -5.91
N SER A 142 -2.25 8.80 -6.63
CA SER A 142 -2.73 8.77 -8.01
C SER A 142 -1.80 7.97 -8.93
N VAL A 143 -0.50 8.20 -8.87
CA VAL A 143 0.47 7.54 -9.74
C VAL A 143 0.47 6.02 -9.48
N SER A 144 0.61 5.61 -8.23
CA SER A 144 0.62 4.19 -7.84
C SER A 144 -0.68 3.49 -8.21
N GLY A 145 -1.83 4.12 -7.93
CA GLY A 145 -3.14 3.56 -8.26
C GLY A 145 -3.39 3.43 -9.77
N ARG A 146 -2.95 4.40 -10.58
CA ARG A 146 -3.06 4.33 -12.05
C ARG A 146 -2.16 3.24 -12.62
N ILE A 147 -0.94 3.09 -12.10
CA ILE A 147 -0.07 1.95 -12.43
C ILE A 147 -0.75 0.63 -12.06
N GLY A 148 -1.30 0.51 -10.85
CA GLY A 148 -2.02 -0.69 -10.40
C GLY A 148 -3.18 -1.07 -11.33
N LYS A 149 -3.96 -0.09 -11.81
CA LYS A 149 -5.03 -0.33 -12.80
C LYS A 149 -4.52 -0.89 -14.13
N LEU A 150 -3.37 -0.42 -14.61
CA LEU A 150 -2.76 -0.97 -15.82
C LEU A 150 -2.22 -2.38 -15.61
N LEU A 151 -1.64 -2.66 -14.44
CA LEU A 151 -1.10 -3.98 -14.13
C LEU A 151 -2.20 -5.03 -13.89
N TYR A 152 -3.35 -4.61 -13.34
CA TYR A 152 -4.42 -5.51 -12.92
C TYR A 152 -5.80 -5.05 -13.41
N PRO A 153 -6.04 -5.03 -14.73
CA PRO A 153 -7.27 -4.47 -15.32
C PRO A 153 -8.55 -5.22 -14.93
N GLU A 154 -8.43 -6.48 -14.52
CA GLU A 154 -9.57 -7.32 -14.10
C GLU A 154 -9.96 -7.12 -12.61
N SER A 155 -9.23 -6.27 -11.87
CA SER A 155 -9.48 -6.02 -10.44
C SER A 155 -10.20 -4.70 -10.19
N ASP A 156 -11.02 -4.65 -9.14
CA ASP A 156 -11.68 -3.40 -8.73
C ASP A 156 -10.70 -2.55 -7.92
N ILE A 157 -10.10 -1.56 -8.59
CA ILE A 157 -9.12 -0.65 -8.01
C ILE A 157 -9.70 0.76 -7.91
N GLN A 158 -9.78 1.28 -6.69
CA GLN A 158 -10.28 2.62 -6.39
C GLN A 158 -9.11 3.54 -6.02
N ILE A 159 -8.93 4.61 -6.80
CA ILE A 159 -7.88 5.61 -6.58
C ILE A 159 -8.46 6.75 -5.74
N LYS A 160 -8.42 6.59 -4.43
CA LYS A 160 -8.94 7.52 -3.40
C LYS A 160 -8.54 7.04 -2.01
N GLY A 161 -8.75 7.88 -1.00
CA GLY A 161 -8.54 7.51 0.40
C GLY A 161 -9.46 6.38 0.84
N PHE A 162 -8.99 5.54 1.77
CA PHE A 162 -9.80 4.46 2.33
C PHE A 162 -11.05 5.00 3.04
N GLU A 163 -10.97 6.21 3.61
CA GLU A 163 -12.07 7.00 4.18
C GLU A 163 -13.17 7.35 3.21
N GLU A 164 -12.87 7.44 1.91
CA GLU A 164 -13.83 7.76 0.87
C GLU A 164 -14.48 6.52 0.23
N THR A 165 -14.12 5.33 0.71
CA THR A 165 -14.69 4.08 0.21
C THR A 165 -16.06 3.79 0.83
N SER A 166 -16.97 3.28 0.01
CA SER A 166 -18.35 2.94 0.38
C SER A 166 -18.61 1.43 0.27
N PHE A 167 -17.60 0.60 0.54
CA PHE A 167 -17.77 -0.85 0.54
C PHE A 167 -18.78 -1.28 1.60
N SER A 168 -19.63 -2.23 1.24
CA SER A 168 -20.56 -2.87 2.16
C SER A 168 -19.82 -3.54 3.31
N ASN A 169 -20.37 -3.41 4.51
CA ASN A 169 -19.87 -4.15 5.68
C ASN A 169 -20.09 -5.66 5.48
N ASN A 170 -19.23 -6.48 6.08
CA ASN A 170 -19.26 -7.94 5.96
C ASN A 170 -19.16 -8.48 4.52
N PHE A 171 -18.53 -7.75 3.60
CA PHE A 171 -18.43 -8.15 2.20
C PHE A 171 -17.17 -8.96 1.88
N PHE A 172 -16.05 -8.64 2.54
CA PHE A 172 -14.77 -9.27 2.25
C PHE A 172 -14.54 -10.51 3.10
N ASP A 173 -13.95 -11.55 2.50
CA ASP A 173 -13.50 -12.73 3.21
C ASP A 173 -12.14 -12.52 3.88
N ALA A 174 -11.31 -11.66 3.28
CA ALA A 174 -10.04 -11.26 3.86
C ALA A 174 -9.72 -9.79 3.58
N VAL A 175 -8.99 -9.16 4.50
CA VAL A 175 -8.33 -7.88 4.28
C VAL A 175 -6.84 -8.06 4.56
N ILE A 176 -6.01 -7.64 3.61
CA ILE A 176 -4.56 -7.79 3.68
C ILE A 176 -3.86 -6.50 3.33
N GLY A 177 -2.57 -6.41 3.61
CA GLY A 177 -1.74 -5.32 3.10
C GLY A 177 -0.78 -4.76 4.13
N ASN A 178 -0.03 -3.76 3.70
CA ASN A 178 0.81 -2.94 4.57
C ASN A 178 0.05 -1.65 4.89
N VAL A 179 -0.34 -1.47 6.16
CA VAL A 179 -1.11 -0.29 6.54
C VAL A 179 -0.19 0.93 6.64
N PRO A 180 -0.67 2.14 6.30
CA PRO A 180 0.12 3.36 6.46
C PRO A 180 0.52 3.58 7.93
N PHE A 181 1.67 4.23 8.11
CA PHE A 181 2.24 4.59 9.40
C PHE A 181 2.29 6.10 9.57
N GLY A 182 1.96 6.57 10.78
CA GLY A 182 2.05 7.97 11.13
C GLY A 182 1.20 8.32 12.34
N GLU A 183 1.45 9.50 12.88
CA GLU A 183 0.68 10.09 13.98
C GLU A 183 -0.34 11.12 13.47
N TYR A 184 -1.02 10.77 12.38
CA TYR A 184 -2.08 11.58 11.81
C TYR A 184 -3.40 10.81 11.77
N ARG A 185 -4.47 11.53 11.47
CA ARG A 185 -5.85 11.03 11.45
C ARG A 185 -6.49 11.37 10.11
N VAL A 186 -7.46 10.57 9.72
CA VAL A 186 -8.31 10.84 8.55
C VAL A 186 -9.71 11.21 9.02
N ASN A 187 -10.42 11.96 8.19
CA ASN A 187 -11.78 12.41 8.48
C ASN A 187 -12.78 11.43 7.87
N ASP A 188 -13.19 10.43 8.66
CA ASP A 188 -14.25 9.49 8.29
C ASP A 188 -15.37 9.57 9.33
N ARG A 189 -16.55 10.05 8.91
CA ARG A 189 -17.67 10.39 9.81
C ARG A 189 -18.06 9.21 10.71
N GLU A 190 -17.99 7.98 10.23
CA GLU A 190 -18.38 6.78 11.00
C GLU A 190 -17.40 6.50 12.16
N TYR A 191 -16.13 6.87 11.99
CA TYR A 191 -15.02 6.54 12.90
C TYR A 191 -14.47 7.75 13.67
N ASN A 192 -14.84 8.97 13.30
CA ASN A 192 -14.33 10.22 13.90
C ASN A 192 -14.48 10.26 15.44
N LYS A 193 -15.55 9.67 15.99
CA LYS A 193 -15.80 9.60 17.44
C LYS A 193 -14.72 8.84 18.21
N ASN A 194 -13.97 7.97 17.53
CA ASN A 194 -12.95 7.12 18.14
C ASN A 194 -11.56 7.77 18.14
N ASN A 195 -11.36 8.83 17.36
CA ASN A 195 -10.10 9.58 17.29
C ASN A 195 -8.86 8.72 16.95
N PHE A 196 -9.05 7.70 16.11
CA PHE A 196 -8.02 6.75 15.73
C PHE A 196 -6.85 7.42 14.99
N LEU A 197 -5.63 6.97 15.30
CA LEU A 197 -4.48 7.20 14.43
C LEU A 197 -4.63 6.36 13.16
N ILE A 198 -3.89 6.71 12.11
CA ILE A 198 -4.07 6.10 10.78
C ILE A 198 -4.04 4.56 10.79
N HIS A 199 -3.11 3.93 11.50
CA HIS A 199 -3.02 2.47 11.59
C HIS A 199 -4.25 1.88 12.30
N ASP A 200 -4.65 2.45 13.44
CA ASP A 200 -5.82 2.01 14.20
C ASP A 200 -7.12 2.19 13.38
N TYR A 201 -7.19 3.26 12.58
CA TYR A 201 -8.29 3.53 11.67
C TYR A 201 -8.39 2.46 10.57
N PHE A 202 -7.27 2.08 9.95
CA PHE A 202 -7.24 1.00 8.96
C PHE A 202 -7.74 -0.31 9.56
N PHE A 203 -7.28 -0.68 10.77
CA PHE A 203 -7.81 -1.85 11.47
C PHE A 203 -9.31 -1.74 11.75
N ALA A 204 -9.76 -0.62 12.32
CA ALA A 204 -11.16 -0.43 12.70
C ALA A 204 -12.11 -0.53 11.49
N LYS A 205 -11.81 0.19 10.40
CA LYS A 205 -12.64 0.13 9.20
C LYS A 205 -12.59 -1.26 8.56
N SER A 206 -11.42 -1.90 8.50
CA SER A 206 -11.30 -3.26 7.96
C SER A 206 -12.08 -4.31 8.75
N ILE A 207 -12.20 -4.17 10.07
CA ILE A 207 -13.05 -5.04 10.91
C ILE A 207 -14.52 -4.95 10.48
N ASP A 208 -15.02 -3.76 10.15
CA ASP A 208 -16.40 -3.63 9.69
C ASP A 208 -16.60 -4.15 8.26
N LYS A 209 -15.55 -4.08 7.42
CA LYS A 209 -15.62 -4.52 6.02
C LYS A 209 -15.48 -6.04 5.85
N VAL A 210 -14.75 -6.69 6.75
CA VAL A 210 -14.59 -8.15 6.73
C VAL A 210 -15.85 -8.84 7.31
N ARG A 211 -16.26 -9.98 6.74
CA ARG A 211 -17.37 -10.76 7.29
C ARG A 211 -17.00 -11.42 8.61
N ASN A 212 -18.02 -11.83 9.36
CA ASN A 212 -17.85 -12.73 10.49
C ASN A 212 -17.05 -13.99 10.09
N GLY A 213 -15.98 -14.27 10.84
CA GLY A 213 -15.06 -15.37 10.57
C GLY A 213 -14.14 -15.15 9.36
N GLY A 214 -14.08 -13.94 8.80
CA GLY A 214 -13.06 -13.56 7.82
C GLY A 214 -11.74 -13.17 8.48
N ILE A 215 -10.73 -12.92 7.65
CA ILE A 215 -9.34 -12.77 8.11
C ILE A 215 -8.85 -11.33 7.89
N ILE A 216 -8.15 -10.76 8.86
CA ILE A 216 -7.37 -9.53 8.67
C ILE A 216 -5.89 -9.87 8.88
N ALA A 217 -5.07 -9.69 7.84
CA ALA A 217 -3.64 -9.93 7.88
C ALA A 217 -2.88 -8.68 7.43
N PHE A 218 -2.56 -7.83 8.40
CA PHE A 218 -1.83 -6.59 8.17
C PHE A 218 -0.37 -6.66 8.59
N ILE A 219 0.47 -6.01 7.80
CA ILE A 219 1.82 -5.63 8.18
C ILE A 219 1.70 -4.26 8.83
N THR A 220 2.13 -4.16 10.08
CA THR A 220 2.13 -2.92 10.85
C THR A 220 3.43 -2.77 11.65
N SER A 221 3.72 -1.57 12.18
CA SER A 221 4.88 -1.34 13.03
C SER A 221 4.66 -2.02 14.39
N SER A 222 5.74 -2.42 15.06
CA SER A 222 5.68 -3.07 16.38
C SER A 222 4.90 -2.25 17.41
N GLY A 223 4.96 -0.91 17.33
CA GLY A 223 4.25 0.01 18.22
C GLY A 223 2.72 -0.17 18.23
N THR A 224 2.12 -0.66 17.14
CA THR A 224 0.69 -0.97 17.08
C THR A 224 0.33 -2.18 17.96
N MET A 225 1.19 -3.20 18.02
CA MET A 225 1.01 -4.36 18.90
C MET A 225 1.34 -4.03 20.37
N ASP A 226 2.38 -3.22 20.62
CA ASP A 226 2.85 -2.91 21.98
C ASP A 226 1.83 -2.09 22.80
N LYS A 227 0.94 -1.33 22.15
CA LYS A 227 -0.15 -0.60 22.83
C LYS A 227 -1.10 -1.52 23.58
N ARG A 228 -1.32 -2.76 23.10
CA ARG A 228 -2.18 -3.74 23.80
C ARG A 228 -1.46 -4.42 24.96
N MET A 229 -0.13 -4.60 24.91
CA MET A 229 0.61 -5.24 26.00
C MET A 229 0.69 -4.37 27.26
N LYS A 230 0.62 -3.03 27.15
CA LYS A 230 0.58 -2.15 28.32
C LYS A 230 -0.77 -2.11 29.07
N VAL A 231 -1.85 -2.62 28.49
CA VAL A 231 -3.18 -2.62 29.13
C VAL A 231 -3.47 -3.96 29.82
N SER A 232 -2.61 -4.98 29.67
CA SER A 232 -2.83 -6.31 30.26
C SER A 232 -1.90 -6.70 31.41
N ASP A 233 -0.83 -5.96 31.70
CA ASP A 233 0.11 -6.33 32.78
C ASP A 233 -0.24 -5.72 34.16
N ASP A 234 -0.91 -4.56 34.22
CA ASP A 234 -1.22 -3.91 35.50
C ASP A 234 -2.50 -4.45 36.19
N THR A 235 -3.33 -5.23 35.49
CA THR A 235 -4.61 -5.74 36.03
C THR A 235 -4.49 -7.17 36.60
N LEU A 236 -3.36 -7.86 36.41
CA LEU A 236 -3.19 -9.27 36.84
C LEU A 236 -2.32 -9.47 38.10
N GLN A 237 -1.77 -8.41 38.72
CA GLN A 237 -0.98 -8.54 39.96
C GLN A 237 -1.68 -8.14 41.26
N GLN A 238 -2.89 -7.58 41.26
CA GLN A 238 -3.61 -7.25 42.52
C GLN A 238 -4.62 -8.31 42.98
N GLY A 239 -4.56 -9.53 42.45
CA GLY A 239 -5.53 -10.58 42.71
C GLY A 239 -5.11 -11.72 43.64
N ARG A 240 -4.00 -11.63 44.41
CA ARG A 240 -3.61 -12.69 45.37
C ARG A 240 -2.79 -12.19 46.57
N SER A 241 -3.46 -11.84 47.67
CA SER A 241 -3.11 -12.27 49.05
C SER A 241 -4.12 -11.65 50.03
N PHE A 242 -4.87 -12.52 50.70
CA PHE A 242 -5.73 -12.32 51.89
C PHE A 242 -6.41 -10.96 52.09
#